data_AF-A0A261CM11-F1
#
_entry.id   AF-A0A261CM11-F1
#
_cell.length_a   1.000
_cell.length_b   1.000
_cell.length_c   1.000
_cell.angle_alpha   90.00
_cell.angle_beta   90.00
_cell.angle_gamma   90.00
#
_symmetry.space_group_name_H-M   'P 1'
#
loop_
_entity.id
_entity.type
_entity.pdbx_description
1 polymer ?
#
loop_
_entity_poly.entity_id
_entity_poly.type
_entity_poly.pdbx_seq_one_letter_code
_entity_poly.pdbx_strand_id
1 'polypeptide(L)' 'MYFAKIEAYNRRFEIQEEIDVMSKTTEGYQSRRFDQLTMQLTYVDNIISIGESDFDKKRAATVGKLFSVLRTLQHSNN' A
#
# COMPACT_ATOMS: atom_id res chain seq x y z
N MET A 1 -0.79 9.27 15.16
CA MET A 1 -0.63 7.96 14.49
C MET A 1 -1.95 7.33 14.08
N TYR A 2 -3.02 7.46 14.87
CA TYR A 2 -4.34 6.90 14.56
C TYR A 2 -4.88 7.29 13.17
N PHE A 3 -4.75 8.57 12.78
CA PHE A 3 -5.14 9.05 11.45
C PHE A 3 -4.36 8.41 10.29
N ALA A 4 -3.04 8.22 10.44
CA ALA A 4 -2.22 7.57 9.43
C ALA A 4 -2.60 6.09 9.24
N LYS A 5 -3.14 5.46 10.29
CA LYS A 5 -3.60 4.08 10.24
C LYS A 5 -4.90 3.95 9.43
N ILE A 6 -5.87 4.83 9.66
CA ILE A 6 -7.13 4.87 8.90
C ILE A 6 -6.85 5.12 7.41
N GLU A 7 -5.97 6.08 7.11
CA GLU A 7 -5.57 6.38 5.73
C GLU A 7 -4.92 5.17 5.03
N ALA A 8 -4.09 4.40 5.75
CA ALA A 8 -3.50 3.17 5.23
C ALA A 8 -4.57 2.10 4.94
N TYR A 9 -5.55 1.89 5.83
CA TYR A 9 -6.64 0.94 5.56
C TYR A 9 -7.49 1.32 4.35
N ASN A 10 -7.82 2.60 4.19
CA ASN A 10 -8.60 3.07 3.03
C ASN A 10 -7.85 2.78 1.73
N ARG A 11 -6.56 3.11 1.67
CA ARG A 11 -5.71 2.81 0.50
C ARG A 11 -5.59 1.32 0.23
N ARG A 12 -5.52 0.48 1.28
CA ARG A 12 -5.50 -0.98 1.15
C ARG A 12 -6.72 -1.47 0.40
N PHE A 13 -7.90 -0.99 0.80
CA PHE A 13 -9.17 -1.36 0.19
C PHE A 13 -9.23 -0.96 -1.29
N GLU A 14 -8.88 0.29 -1.61
CA GLU A 14 -8.87 0.82 -2.99
C GLU A 14 -7.96 0.00 -3.93
N ILE A 15 -6.72 -0.29 -3.51
CA ILE A 15 -5.77 -1.07 -4.32
C ILE A 15 -6.25 -2.51 -4.53
N GLN A 16 -6.86 -3.09 -3.50
CA GLN A 16 -7.33 -4.48 -3.55
C GLN A 16 -8.55 -4.62 -4.49
N GLU A 17 -9.45 -3.65 -4.49
CA GLU A 17 -10.55 -3.57 -5.46
C GLU A 17 -10.02 -3.46 -6.90
N GLU A 18 -8.99 -2.63 -7.14
CA GLU A 18 -8.38 -2.49 -8.47
C GLU A 18 -7.73 -3.79 -8.95
N ILE A 19 -6.98 -4.47 -8.07
CA ILE A 19 -6.39 -5.79 -8.34
C ILE A 19 -7.48 -6.81 -8.69
N ASP A 20 -8.58 -6.84 -7.93
CA ASP A 20 -9.70 -7.74 -8.18
C ASP A 20 -10.35 -7.49 -9.55
N VAL A 21 -10.55 -6.22 -9.93
CA VAL A 21 -11.06 -5.85 -11.26
C VAL A 21 -10.09 -6.27 -12.37
N MET A 22 -8.79 -6.03 -12.19
CA MET A 22 -7.76 -6.41 -13.17
C MET A 22 -7.67 -7.93 -13.34
N SER A 23 -7.74 -8.68 -12.24
CA SER A 23 -7.69 -10.15 -12.28
C SER A 23 -8.87 -10.77 -13.06
N LYS A 24 -10.03 -10.10 -13.07
CA LYS A 24 -11.24 -10.53 -13.80
C LYS A 24 -11.22 -10.12 -15.27
N THR A 25 -10.48 -9.07 -15.62
CA THR A 25 -10.48 -8.50 -16.97
C THR A 25 -9.27 -8.91 -17.81
N THR A 26 -8.19 -9.42 -17.19
CA THR A 26 -6.95 -9.78 -17.88
C THR A 26 -6.67 -11.28 -17.77
N GLU A 27 -7.10 -12.07 -18.75
CA GLU A 27 -6.64 -13.46 -18.90
C GLU A 27 -5.16 -13.45 -19.33
N GLY A 28 -4.26 -13.80 -18.41
CA GLY A 28 -2.92 -14.31 -18.76
C GLY A 28 -1.78 -13.31 -18.99
N TYR A 29 -2.00 -12.00 -18.88
CA TYR A 29 -0.90 -11.01 -18.91
C TYR A 29 -0.72 -10.35 -17.54
N GLN A 30 0.30 -10.79 -16.78
CA GLN A 30 0.82 -10.02 -15.65
C GLN A 30 1.36 -8.70 -16.18
N SER A 31 0.54 -7.65 -16.11
CA SER A 31 0.92 -6.32 -16.54
C SER A 31 1.83 -5.68 -15.49
N ARG A 32 2.79 -4.84 -15.92
CA ARG A 32 3.63 -4.02 -15.04
C ARG A 32 2.82 -3.25 -13.97
N ARG A 33 1.58 -2.88 -14.30
CA ARG A 33 0.63 -2.23 -13.38
C ARG A 33 0.22 -3.16 -12.24
N PHE A 34 -0.01 -4.44 -12.50
CA PHE A 34 -0.34 -5.44 -11.47
C PHE A 34 0.79 -5.60 -10.44
N ASP A 35 2.03 -5.69 -10.90
CA ASP A 35 3.20 -5.77 -10.02
C ASP A 35 3.36 -4.50 -9.17
N GLN A 36 3.10 -3.33 -9.77
CA GLN A 36 3.11 -2.06 -9.06
C GLN A 36 2.03 -1.99 -7.97
N LEU A 37 0.80 -2.39 -8.27
CA LEU A 37 -0.30 -2.43 -7.30
C LEU A 37 0.00 -3.41 -6.15
N THR A 38 0.52 -4.59 -6.48
CA THR A 38 0.94 -5.59 -5.48
C THR A 38 2.04 -5.05 -4.56
N MET A 39 3.01 -4.32 -5.13
CA MET A 39 4.06 -3.67 -4.37
C MET A 39 3.48 -2.58 -3.45
N GLN A 40 2.58 -1.74 -3.95
CA GLN A 40 1.91 -0.71 -3.14
C GLN A 40 1.12 -1.34 -1.98
N LEU A 41 0.41 -2.45 -2.22
CA LEU A 41 -0.32 -3.20 -1.19
C LEU A 41 0.63 -3.69 -0.08
N THR A 42 1.80 -4.21 -0.44
CA THR A 42 2.82 -4.67 0.51
C THR A 42 3.30 -3.54 1.42
N TYR A 43 3.51 -2.34 0.88
CA TYR A 43 3.91 -1.17 1.68
C TYR A 43 2.81 -0.74 2.66
N VAL A 44 1.55 -0.78 2.22
CA VAL A 44 0.39 -0.46 3.06
C VAL A 44 0.23 -1.47 4.19
N ASP A 45 0.33 -2.77 3.91
CA ASP A 45 0.22 -3.83 4.92
C ASP A 45 1.32 -3.71 5.99
N ASN A 46 2.55 -3.36 5.59
CA ASN A 46 3.64 -3.10 6.53
C ASN A 46 3.37 -1.89 7.44
N ILE A 47 2.79 -0.82 6.91
CA ILE A 47 2.40 0.36 7.69
C ILE A 47 1.34 -0.01 8.73
N ILE A 48 0.32 -0.78 8.32
CA ILE A 48 -0.76 -1.23 9.20
C ILE A 48 -0.22 -2.13 10.30
N SER A 49 0.58 -3.14 9.95
CA SER A 49 1.21 -4.08 10.90
C SER A 49 2.05 -3.37 11.97
N ILE A 50 2.83 -2.36 11.57
CA ILE A 50 3.59 -1.53 12.51
C ILE A 50 2.65 -0.70 13.41
N GLY A 51 1.54 -0.21 12.89
CA GLY A 51 0.53 0.53 13.66
C GLY A 51 -0.44 -0.31 14.49
N GLU A 52 -0.45 -1.63 14.31
CA GLU A 52 -1.18 -2.60 15.13
C GLU A 52 -0.33 -3.18 16.26
N SER A 53 0.99 -3.04 16.19
CA SER A 53 1.92 -3.52 17.21
C SER A 53 2.40 -2.39 18.13
N ASP A 54 3.16 -2.73 19.19
CA ASP A 54 3.68 -1.74 20.15
C ASP A 54 4.53 -0.68 19.44
N PHE A 55 4.03 0.55 19.41
CA PHE A 55 4.62 1.61 18.63
C PHE A 55 5.79 2.28 19.37
N ASP A 56 6.95 2.35 18.71
CA ASP A 56 8.14 3.04 19.21
C ASP A 56 8.63 4.12 18.23
N LYS A 57 9.61 4.94 18.66
CA LYS A 57 10.18 6.00 17.82
C LYS A 57 10.86 5.48 16.54
N LYS A 58 11.45 4.27 16.57
CA LYS A 58 12.11 3.68 15.40
C LYS A 58 11.06 3.28 14.36
N ARG A 59 9.97 2.66 14.80
CA ARG A 59 8.79 2.28 14.02
C ARG A 59 8.10 3.49 13.41
N ALA A 60 8.00 4.60 14.15
CA ALA A 60 7.51 5.87 13.60
C ALA A 60 8.32 6.34 12.38
N ALA A 61 9.65 6.32 12.50
CA ALA A 61 10.53 6.69 11.40
C ALA A 61 10.41 5.72 10.21
N THR A 62 10.28 4.42 10.47
CA THR A 62 10.03 3.40 9.45
C THR A 62 8.72 3.66 8.70
N VAL A 63 7.61 3.89 9.42
CA VAL A 63 6.31 4.21 8.82
C VAL A 63 6.41 5.47 7.94
N GLY A 64 7.10 6.52 8.39
CA GLY A 64 7.34 7.72 7.59
C GLY A 64 8.06 7.43 6.26
N LYS A 65 9.06 6.55 6.28
CA LYS A 65 9.77 6.12 5.06
C LYS A 65 8.84 5.33 4.13
N LEU A 66 8.09 4.36 4.66
CA LEU A 66 7.15 3.55 3.87
C LEU A 66 6.08 4.45 3.20
N PHE A 67 5.55 5.44 3.91
CA PHE A 67 4.62 6.43 3.32
C PHE A 67 5.26 7.29 2.23
N SER A 68 6.55 7.60 2.34
CA SER A 68 7.26 8.33 1.29
C SER A 68 7.37 7.48 0.02
N VAL A 69 7.75 6.20 0.17
CA VAL A 69 7.85 5.27 -0.96
C VAL A 69 6.49 5.06 -1.62
N LEU A 70 5.45 4.82 -0.82
CA LEU A 70 4.08 4.67 -1.33
C LEU A 70 3.66 5.90 -2.15
N ARG A 71 3.92 7.12 -1.67
CA ARG A 71 3.62 8.35 -2.41
C ARG A 71 4.38 8.43 -3.74
N THR A 72 5.66 8.06 -3.78
CA THR A 72 6.43 8.04 -5.04
C THR A 72 5.86 7.04 -6.04
N LEU A 73 5.45 5.85 -5.58
CA LEU A 73 4.82 4.84 -6.42
C LEU A 73 3.46 5.29 -6.97
N GLN A 74 2.67 6.03 -6.18
CA GLN A 74 1.37 6.57 -6.62
C GLN A 74 1.53 7.65 -7.71
N HIS A 75 2.49 8.57 -7.57
CA HIS A 75 2.73 9.60 -8.59
C HIS A 75 3.28 9.03 -9.89
N SER A 76 3.89 7.85 -9.88
CA SER A 76 4.39 7.21 -11.10
C SER A 76 3.27 6.51 -11.90
N ASN A 77 2.06 6.39 -11.35
CA ASN A 77 0.91 5.74 -11.98
C ASN A 77 -0.13 6.74 -12.55
N ASN A 78 -0.02 8.04 -12.22
CA ASN A 78 -0.83 9.13 -12.80
C ASN A 78 -0.08 9.79 -13.96
#